data_AF-A0A7K4IHX3-F1
#
_entry.id   AF-A0A7K4IHX3-F1
#
_cell.length_a   1.000
_cell.length_b   1.000
_cell.length_c   1.000
_cell.angle_alpha   90.00
_cell.angle_beta   90.00
_cell.angle_gamma   90.00
#
_symmetry.space_group_name_H-M   'P 1'
#
loop_
_entity.id
_entity.type
_entity.pdbx_description
1 polymer ?
#
loop_
_entity_poly.entity_id
_entity_poly.type
_entity_poly.pdbx_seq_one_letter_code
_entity_poly.pdbx_strand_id
1 'polypeptide(L)'
;MSKTTPDLTSLEKKRVDELRRIVSGLDSTNPSLRYTAAGKMIAAESGKSLLAKALDLFRSSDSTMRRLATRTVGRNAYGPYVRDLFTGLCEINPAEREQVLQVIEESMQRVGPPRHPREQTRWIEALTGLGREHQPTVFGLMALLGPKAIKWVESRIKDHIETLSLGSVQRLSSFPEPAREQLIRLAIRQSSTKKRELLPYLLELLDQRTIQLVAPFMKEASWQERVQIASRVARVGVTTSAGLIMDLMADPDWRVKQEFLEHLNVASSKFTILLQILGYLVSDSHARVRAAADRALLILGTTACAQSDIETQRKRLMRRFRKQLLRAAPQNGDLDSSWLGVEIPDTDVFPVFTEEEEMEMEREDVAQRGVSLEDLRGPKTPLESVASSSAQLDIIAALRKKRRDVSGPDDDGSAVPSGSESVPEADMAVSDRVVRVLKEVSKKGRTVKISVLRERLLNDGVSESDFDLTIRQLERDGIVYRSSEDTIGYVDLDL
;
A
#
# COMPACT_ATOMS: atom_id res chain seq x y z
N MET A 1 50.77 -15.96 30.10
CA MET A 1 50.22 -14.60 30.30
C MET A 1 48.79 -14.74 30.80
N SER A 2 48.60 -14.68 32.12
CA SER A 2 47.27 -14.66 32.74
C SER A 2 46.61 -13.31 32.45
N LYS A 3 45.49 -13.31 31.72
CA LYS A 3 44.64 -12.12 31.60
C LYS A 3 44.02 -11.87 32.97
N THR A 4 44.48 -10.83 33.67
CA THR A 4 43.90 -10.38 34.94
C THR A 4 42.44 -10.03 34.66
N THR A 5 41.51 -10.86 35.17
CA THR A 5 40.09 -10.57 35.08
C THR A 5 39.83 -9.27 35.86
N PRO A 6 39.23 -8.25 35.23
CA PRO A 6 38.96 -6.99 35.91
C PRO A 6 38.04 -7.24 37.11
N ASP A 7 38.36 -6.62 38.23
CA ASP A 7 37.57 -6.69 39.46
C ASP A 7 36.15 -6.14 39.20
N LEU A 8 35.15 -7.02 39.29
CA LEU A 8 33.75 -6.71 39.01
C LEU A 8 33.24 -5.56 39.87
N THR A 9 33.68 -5.48 41.13
CA THR A 9 33.23 -4.44 42.07
C THR A 9 33.70 -3.04 41.63
N SER A 10 34.92 -2.97 41.08
CA SER A 10 35.47 -1.72 40.54
C SER A 10 34.71 -1.23 39.31
N LEU A 11 34.27 -2.16 38.45
CA LEU A 11 33.47 -1.86 37.27
C LEU A 11 32.06 -1.40 37.65
N GLU A 12 31.42 -2.08 38.60
CA GLU A 12 30.10 -1.69 39.12
C GLU A 12 30.13 -0.30 39.74
N LYS A 13 31.12 -0.02 40.60
CA LYS A 13 31.27 1.30 41.21
C LYS A 13 31.43 2.40 40.15
N LYS A 14 32.26 2.14 39.12
CA LYS A 14 32.44 3.08 38.01
C LYS A 14 31.13 3.35 37.26
N ARG A 15 30.32 2.32 37.01
CA ARG A 15 29.01 2.48 36.34
C ARG A 15 28.01 3.22 37.22
N VAL A 16 27.95 2.94 38.52
CA VAL A 16 27.08 3.66 39.46
C VAL A 16 27.47 5.14 39.54
N ASP A 17 28.78 5.45 39.59
CA ASP A 17 29.26 6.82 39.61
C ASP A 17 28.94 7.56 38.29
N GLU A 18 29.01 6.86 37.15
CA GLU A 18 28.55 7.40 35.86
C GLU A 18 27.05 7.72 35.87
N LEU A 19 26.21 6.80 36.36
CA LEU A 19 24.76 7.00 36.47
C LEU A 19 24.42 8.17 37.40
N ARG A 20 25.11 8.30 38.54
CA ARG A 20 24.94 9.43 39.48
C ARG A 20 25.28 10.77 38.83
N ARG A 21 26.35 10.83 38.02
CA ARG A 21 26.72 12.04 37.26
C ARG A 21 25.67 12.40 36.21
N ILE A 22 25.05 11.41 35.57
CA ILE A 22 23.96 11.64 34.62
C ILE A 22 22.76 12.23 35.38
N VAL A 23 22.33 11.61 36.49
CA VAL A 23 21.20 12.11 37.28
C VAL A 23 21.45 13.52 37.81
N SER A 24 22.61 13.80 38.40
CA SER A 24 22.92 15.14 38.89
C SER A 24 23.00 16.19 37.78
N GLY A 25 23.46 15.80 36.58
CA GLY A 25 23.43 16.65 35.41
C GLY A 25 22.02 16.94 34.90
N LEU A 26 21.11 15.98 34.98
CA LEU A 26 19.69 16.15 34.62
C LEU A 26 18.96 17.12 35.58
N ASP A 27 19.38 17.17 36.84
CA ASP A 27 18.87 18.11 37.85
C ASP A 27 19.56 19.47 37.86
N SER A 28 20.52 19.69 36.96
CA SER A 28 21.22 20.97 36.85
C SER A 28 20.27 22.08 36.38
N THR A 29 20.40 23.26 36.98
CA THR A 29 19.74 24.49 36.52
C THR A 29 20.31 24.99 35.19
N ASN A 30 21.52 24.55 34.81
CA ASN A 30 22.14 24.94 33.55
C ASN A 30 21.60 24.08 32.39
N PRO A 31 20.93 24.68 31.39
CA PRO A 31 20.31 23.93 30.29
C PRO A 31 21.34 23.15 29.48
N SER A 32 22.56 23.67 29.28
CA SER A 32 23.61 22.99 28.52
C SER A 32 24.07 21.69 29.20
N LEU A 33 24.23 21.73 30.53
CA LEU A 33 24.59 20.52 31.30
C LEU A 33 23.45 19.52 31.29
N ARG A 34 22.21 20.00 31.42
CA ARG A 34 21.00 19.18 31.39
C ARG A 34 20.82 18.45 30.05
N TYR A 35 20.95 19.13 28.91
CA TYR A 35 20.88 18.49 27.60
C TYR A 35 22.02 17.51 27.35
N THR A 36 23.24 17.85 27.79
CA THR A 36 24.40 16.95 27.70
C THR A 36 24.17 15.68 28.51
N ALA A 37 23.62 15.81 29.73
CA ALA A 37 23.27 14.68 30.57
C ALA A 37 22.13 13.84 29.96
N ALA A 38 21.12 14.47 29.37
CA ALA A 38 20.04 13.79 28.65
C ALA A 38 20.54 13.01 27.43
N GLY A 39 21.49 13.56 26.67
CA GLY A 39 22.16 12.84 25.59
C GLY A 39 22.93 11.60 26.09
N LYS A 40 23.67 11.75 27.19
CA LYS A 40 24.38 10.64 27.84
C LYS A 40 23.43 9.57 28.38
N MET A 41 22.28 9.97 28.90
CA MET A 41 21.23 9.05 29.38
C MET A 41 20.75 8.09 28.28
N ILE A 42 20.55 8.57 27.05
CA ILE A 42 20.13 7.72 25.91
C ILE A 42 21.23 6.73 25.51
N ALA A 43 22.48 7.17 25.58
CA ALA A 43 23.65 6.37 25.21
C ALA A 43 24.06 5.34 26.28
N ALA A 44 23.58 5.49 27.52
CA ALA A 44 23.97 4.63 28.63
C ALA A 44 23.49 3.18 28.46
N GLU A 45 24.42 2.22 28.53
CA GLU A 45 24.12 0.78 28.48
C GLU A 45 23.26 0.34 29.68
N SER A 46 23.46 0.98 30.84
CA SER A 46 22.69 0.76 32.06
C SER A 46 21.46 1.68 32.17
N GLY A 47 20.87 2.06 31.02
CA GLY A 47 19.73 2.99 30.95
C GLY A 47 18.49 2.56 31.74
N LYS A 48 18.33 1.26 32.01
CA LYS A 48 17.24 0.72 32.85
C LYS A 48 17.21 1.33 34.26
N SER A 49 18.36 1.62 34.85
CA SER A 49 18.44 2.24 36.19
C SER A 49 18.02 3.71 36.19
N LEU A 50 17.95 4.35 35.02
CA LEU A 50 17.54 5.75 34.86
C LEU A 50 16.06 5.90 34.52
N LEU A 51 15.29 4.81 34.44
CA LEU A 51 13.89 4.84 34.00
C LEU A 51 13.00 5.74 34.86
N ALA A 52 13.10 5.65 36.18
CA ALA A 52 12.29 6.48 37.07
C ALA A 52 12.53 7.98 36.79
N LYS A 53 13.82 8.36 36.67
CA LYS A 53 14.18 9.74 36.35
C LYS A 53 13.75 10.15 34.94
N ALA A 54 13.86 9.26 33.96
CA ALA A 54 13.42 9.53 32.60
C ALA A 54 11.88 9.69 32.54
N LEU A 55 11.12 8.93 33.34
CA LEU A 55 9.67 9.09 33.48
C LEU A 55 9.29 10.42 34.15
N ASP A 56 10.05 10.89 35.14
CA ASP A 56 9.81 12.22 35.72
C ASP A 56 9.98 13.32 34.65
N LEU A 57 11.01 13.18 33.80
CA LEU A 57 11.29 14.11 32.70
C LEU A 57 10.29 14.00 31.53
N PHE A 58 9.51 12.92 31.47
CA PHE A 58 8.44 12.76 30.48
C PHE A 58 7.39 13.87 30.61
N ARG A 59 7.18 14.40 31.82
CA ARG A 59 6.26 15.51 32.10
C ARG A 59 6.91 16.90 32.00
N SER A 60 8.14 17.00 31.51
CA SER A 60 8.82 18.28 31.40
C SER A 60 8.16 19.20 30.36
N SER A 61 8.11 20.50 30.67
CA SER A 61 7.60 21.54 29.75
C SER A 61 8.51 21.71 28.51
N ASP A 62 9.79 21.42 28.65
CA ASP A 62 10.78 21.44 27.58
C ASP A 62 10.60 20.26 26.63
N SER A 63 10.19 20.56 25.39
CA SER A 63 9.92 19.54 24.35
C SER A 63 11.15 18.71 23.99
N THR A 64 12.34 19.31 24.04
CA THR A 64 13.60 18.59 23.72
C THR A 64 13.90 17.59 24.82
N MET A 65 13.81 18.01 26.08
CA MET A 65 13.99 17.11 27.23
C MET A 65 12.97 15.98 27.21
N ARG A 66 11.70 16.30 26.94
CA ARG A 66 10.63 15.31 26.82
C ARG A 66 10.93 14.27 25.74
N ARG A 67 11.36 14.68 24.54
CA ARG A 67 11.72 13.76 23.46
C ARG A 67 12.90 12.85 23.83
N LEU A 68 13.95 13.41 24.42
CA LEU A 68 15.13 12.63 24.86
C LEU A 68 14.79 11.64 25.98
N ALA A 69 13.98 12.09 26.94
CA ALA A 69 13.45 11.25 28.01
C ALA A 69 12.60 10.12 27.46
N THR A 70 11.67 10.44 26.55
CA THR A 70 10.76 9.45 25.97
C THR A 70 11.50 8.37 25.18
N ARG A 71 12.52 8.73 24.40
CA ARG A 71 13.39 7.74 23.73
C ARG A 71 14.10 6.82 24.72
N THR A 72 14.61 7.39 25.82
CA THR A 72 15.23 6.59 26.90
C THR A 72 14.23 5.63 27.53
N VAL A 73 13.02 6.10 27.85
CA VAL A 73 11.97 5.26 28.45
C VAL A 73 11.55 4.16 27.47
N GLY A 74 11.25 4.48 26.21
CA GLY A 74 10.87 3.50 25.19
C GLY A 74 11.91 2.39 25.02
N ARG A 75 13.20 2.77 24.95
CA ARG A 75 14.28 1.78 24.80
C ARG A 75 14.40 0.83 26.00
N ASN A 76 14.13 1.32 27.21
CA ASN A 76 14.48 0.61 28.45
C ASN A 76 13.29 0.09 29.25
N ALA A 77 12.03 0.42 28.89
CA ALA A 77 10.84 0.11 29.69
C ALA A 77 10.72 -1.38 30.03
N TYR A 78 10.35 -1.66 31.29
CA TYR A 78 10.08 -3.01 31.78
C TYR A 78 9.15 -2.96 33.01
N GLY A 79 8.49 -4.08 33.31
CA GLY A 79 7.77 -4.23 34.56
C GLY A 79 6.61 -3.24 34.73
N PRO A 80 6.47 -2.62 35.91
CA PRO A 80 5.40 -1.64 36.17
C PRO A 80 5.50 -0.40 35.28
N TYR A 81 6.73 -0.01 34.91
CA TYR A 81 6.99 1.18 34.09
C TYR A 81 6.41 1.10 32.67
N VAL A 82 6.04 -0.09 32.20
CA VAL A 82 5.33 -0.25 30.92
C VAL A 82 3.98 0.47 30.97
N ARG A 83 3.25 0.38 32.09
CA ARG A 83 1.95 1.06 32.23
C ARG A 83 2.13 2.58 32.29
N ASP A 84 3.13 3.03 33.05
CA ASP A 84 3.43 4.46 33.20
C ASP A 84 3.86 5.08 31.87
N LEU A 85 4.72 4.38 31.10
CA LEU A 85 5.09 4.77 29.75
C LEU A 85 3.86 4.96 28.87
N PHE A 86 2.99 3.94 28.77
CA PHE A 86 1.84 4.02 27.86
C PHE A 86 0.78 5.02 28.30
N THR A 87 0.64 5.26 29.60
CA THR A 87 -0.20 6.35 30.12
C THR A 87 0.35 7.70 29.66
N GLY A 88 1.67 7.91 29.77
CA GLY A 88 2.32 9.11 29.24
C GLY A 88 2.21 9.21 27.71
N LEU A 89 2.32 8.10 26.98
CA LEU A 89 2.18 8.08 25.52
C LEU A 89 0.79 8.57 25.06
N CYS A 90 -0.26 8.38 25.87
CA CYS A 90 -1.58 8.92 25.55
C CYS A 90 -1.62 10.46 25.59
N GLU A 91 -0.74 11.10 26.35
CA GLU A 91 -0.67 12.57 26.50
C GLU A 91 0.14 13.26 25.39
N ILE A 92 0.91 12.51 24.58
CA ILE A 92 1.73 13.05 23.49
C ILE A 92 1.04 12.93 22.14
N ASN A 93 1.48 13.76 21.19
CA ASN A 93 1.01 13.74 19.79
C ASN A 93 1.21 12.33 19.18
N PRO A 94 0.21 11.79 18.45
CA PRO A 94 0.35 10.52 17.71
C PRO A 94 1.65 10.39 16.92
N ALA A 95 2.13 11.43 16.22
CA ALA A 95 3.38 11.35 15.47
C ALA A 95 4.61 11.08 16.37
N GLU A 96 4.67 11.74 17.54
CA GLU A 96 5.73 11.48 18.52
C GLU A 96 5.55 10.10 19.16
N ARG A 97 4.31 9.68 19.44
CA ARG A 97 4.00 8.34 19.95
C ARG A 97 4.52 7.25 19.01
N GLU A 98 4.29 7.40 17.73
CA GLU A 98 4.72 6.46 16.71
C GLU A 98 6.26 6.31 16.68
N GLN A 99 7.00 7.41 16.74
CA GLN A 99 8.47 7.38 16.83
C GLN A 99 8.96 6.59 18.05
N VAL A 100 8.23 6.67 19.17
CA VAL A 100 8.59 5.98 20.40
C VAL A 100 8.31 4.49 20.29
N LEU A 101 7.18 4.11 19.67
CA LEU A 101 6.87 2.71 19.39
C LEU A 101 7.92 2.08 18.46
N GLN A 102 8.43 2.81 17.47
CA GLN A 102 9.52 2.36 16.61
C GLN A 102 10.82 2.14 17.41
N VAL A 103 11.17 3.05 18.32
CA VAL A 103 12.34 2.86 19.22
C VAL A 103 12.15 1.64 20.12
N ILE A 104 10.93 1.36 20.59
CA ILE A 104 10.62 0.15 21.36
C ILE A 104 10.82 -1.09 20.47
N GLU A 105 10.31 -1.08 19.24
CA GLU A 105 10.42 -2.19 18.28
C GLU A 105 11.89 -2.50 17.99
N GLU A 106 12.69 -1.49 17.63
CA GLU A 106 14.13 -1.62 17.42
C GLU A 106 14.87 -2.16 18.66
N SER A 107 14.50 -1.69 19.85
CA SER A 107 15.07 -2.16 21.10
C SER A 107 14.76 -3.65 21.34
N MET A 108 13.51 -4.07 21.13
CA MET A 108 13.11 -5.47 21.26
C MET A 108 13.78 -6.37 20.22
N GLN A 109 13.99 -5.89 18.99
CA GLN A 109 14.75 -6.63 17.97
C GLN A 109 16.22 -6.79 18.36
N ARG A 110 16.84 -5.76 18.93
CA ARG A 110 18.27 -5.77 19.29
C ARG A 110 18.57 -6.54 20.58
N VAL A 111 17.79 -6.29 21.64
CA VAL A 111 18.03 -6.84 22.98
C VAL A 111 17.25 -8.14 23.20
N GLY A 112 16.17 -8.33 22.45
CA GLY A 112 15.21 -9.40 22.61
C GLY A 112 13.96 -8.93 23.37
N PRO A 113 12.80 -9.54 23.07
CA PRO A 113 11.54 -9.25 23.74
C PRO A 113 11.53 -9.80 25.18
N PRO A 114 10.60 -9.32 26.03
CA PRO A 114 10.41 -9.89 27.37
C PRO A 114 10.06 -11.38 27.30
N ARG A 115 10.84 -12.20 28.00
CA ARG A 115 10.65 -13.67 28.04
C ARG A 115 9.59 -14.12 29.05
N HIS A 116 9.35 -13.32 30.09
CA HIS A 116 8.47 -13.71 31.18
C HIS A 116 6.99 -13.56 30.77
N PRO A 117 6.13 -14.59 30.93
CA PRO A 117 4.74 -14.53 30.45
C PRO A 117 3.88 -13.43 31.07
N ARG A 118 4.19 -12.99 32.29
CA ARG A 118 3.50 -11.85 32.93
C ARG A 118 3.91 -10.52 32.30
N GLU A 119 5.17 -10.38 31.91
CA GLU A 119 5.66 -9.16 31.23
C GLU A 119 5.06 -9.07 29.83
N GLN A 120 5.01 -10.17 29.08
CA GLN A 120 4.34 -10.21 27.78
C GLN A 120 2.88 -9.78 27.88
N THR A 121 2.14 -10.29 28.88
CA THR A 121 0.75 -9.87 29.10
C THR A 121 0.63 -8.36 29.38
N ARG A 122 1.52 -7.79 30.20
CA ARG A 122 1.53 -6.33 30.46
C ARG A 122 1.76 -5.52 29.18
N TRP A 123 2.70 -5.95 28.34
CA TRP A 123 2.96 -5.30 27.05
C TRP A 123 1.77 -5.41 26.10
N ILE A 124 1.15 -6.59 26.01
CA ILE A 124 -0.04 -6.80 25.16
C ILE A 124 -1.19 -5.90 25.63
N GLU A 125 -1.47 -5.85 26.94
CA GLU A 125 -2.49 -4.96 27.54
C GLU A 125 -2.22 -3.49 27.17
N ALA A 126 -0.98 -3.03 27.35
CA ALA A 126 -0.60 -1.64 27.08
C ALA A 126 -0.71 -1.28 25.59
N LEU A 127 -0.29 -2.19 24.70
CA LEU A 127 -0.37 -1.99 23.25
C LEU A 127 -1.81 -2.04 22.71
N THR A 128 -2.71 -2.79 23.36
CA THR A 128 -4.11 -2.93 22.92
C THR A 128 -4.89 -1.62 23.03
N GLY A 129 -4.51 -0.74 23.97
CA GLY A 129 -5.16 0.56 24.17
C GLY A 129 -4.77 1.63 23.15
N LEU A 130 -3.83 1.33 22.23
CA LEU A 130 -3.38 2.30 21.24
C LEU A 130 -4.35 2.39 20.05
N GLY A 131 -4.45 3.59 19.48
CA GLY A 131 -5.34 3.90 18.35
C GLY A 131 -4.99 3.21 17.04
N ARG A 132 -5.88 3.35 16.05
CA ARG A 132 -5.77 2.72 14.72
C ARG A 132 -4.50 3.16 13.98
N GLU A 133 -4.10 4.41 14.19
CA GLU A 133 -2.93 5.05 13.60
C GLU A 133 -1.61 4.34 13.93
N HIS A 134 -1.55 3.60 15.05
CA HIS A 134 -0.36 2.88 15.50
C HIS A 134 -0.40 1.38 15.19
N GLN A 135 -1.48 0.88 14.57
CA GLN A 135 -1.65 -0.56 14.35
C GLN A 135 -0.49 -1.23 13.60
N PRO A 136 0.19 -0.61 12.61
CA PRO A 136 1.32 -1.26 11.94
C PRO A 136 2.44 -1.61 12.93
N THR A 137 2.88 -0.64 13.72
CA THR A 137 3.98 -0.83 14.68
C THR A 137 3.55 -1.68 15.86
N VAL A 138 2.29 -1.59 16.29
CA VAL A 138 1.72 -2.54 17.26
C VAL A 138 1.80 -3.98 16.73
N PHE A 139 1.45 -4.24 15.47
CA PHE A 139 1.57 -5.59 14.89
C PHE A 139 3.04 -6.07 14.84
N GLY A 140 3.97 -5.18 14.50
CA GLY A 140 5.42 -5.47 14.56
C GLY A 140 5.88 -5.88 15.97
N LEU A 141 5.46 -5.13 16.99
CA LEU A 141 5.73 -5.45 18.40
C LEU A 141 5.07 -6.77 18.83
N MET A 142 3.83 -7.03 18.41
CA MET A 142 3.13 -8.28 18.71
C MET A 142 3.85 -9.51 18.12
N ALA A 143 4.49 -9.37 16.96
CA ALA A 143 5.30 -10.44 16.36
C ALA A 143 6.48 -10.87 17.27
N LEU A 144 7.01 -9.94 18.06
CA LEU A 144 8.12 -10.17 18.98
C LEU A 144 7.66 -10.74 20.36
N LEU A 145 6.41 -10.50 20.77
CA LEU A 145 5.90 -10.84 22.11
C LEU A 145 5.42 -12.29 22.28
N GLY A 146 5.52 -13.12 21.24
CA GLY A 146 5.30 -14.57 21.31
C GLY A 146 3.84 -15.03 21.20
N PRO A 147 3.50 -16.25 21.65
CA PRO A 147 2.22 -16.91 21.33
C PRO A 147 0.96 -16.18 21.82
N LYS A 148 1.02 -15.50 22.97
CA LYS A 148 -0.13 -14.74 23.49
C LYS A 148 -0.46 -13.56 22.59
N ALA A 149 0.56 -12.88 22.08
CA ALA A 149 0.39 -11.76 21.17
C ALA A 149 -0.14 -12.23 19.81
N ILE A 150 0.30 -13.39 19.31
CA ILE A 150 -0.25 -14.01 18.10
C ILE A 150 -1.76 -14.25 18.26
N LYS A 151 -2.21 -14.83 19.38
CA LYS A 151 -3.65 -15.03 19.65
C LYS A 151 -4.44 -13.72 19.68
N TRP A 152 -3.84 -12.65 20.20
CA TRP A 152 -4.46 -11.33 20.17
C TRP A 152 -4.62 -10.82 18.72
N VAL A 153 -3.59 -10.96 17.89
CA VAL A 153 -3.65 -10.59 16.46
C VAL A 153 -4.67 -11.44 15.71
N GLU A 154 -4.76 -12.74 15.99
CA GLU A 154 -5.79 -13.62 15.42
C GLU A 154 -7.21 -13.12 15.73
N SER A 155 -7.51 -12.80 17.00
CA SER A 155 -8.80 -12.21 17.39
C SER A 155 -9.01 -10.86 16.71
N ARG A 156 -7.99 -10.01 16.65
CA ARG A 156 -8.11 -8.70 15.99
C ARG A 156 -8.46 -8.82 14.51
N ILE A 157 -7.82 -9.72 13.77
CA ILE A 157 -8.12 -9.94 12.35
C ILE A 157 -9.51 -10.59 12.21
N LYS A 158 -9.90 -11.51 13.10
CA LYS A 158 -11.22 -12.17 13.05
C LYS A 158 -12.36 -11.19 13.29
N ASP A 159 -12.22 -10.35 14.31
CA ASP A 159 -13.31 -9.56 14.85
C ASP A 159 -13.33 -8.14 14.24
N HIS A 160 -12.19 -7.63 13.77
CA HIS A 160 -12.03 -6.22 13.35
C HIS A 160 -11.32 -6.00 12.01
N ILE A 161 -11.45 -6.93 11.05
CA ILE A 161 -10.83 -6.83 9.71
C ILE A 161 -11.16 -5.53 8.97
N GLU A 162 -12.38 -5.00 9.12
CA GLU A 162 -12.87 -3.79 8.46
C GLU A 162 -12.04 -2.55 8.88
N THR A 163 -11.65 -2.50 10.15
CA THR A 163 -10.85 -1.40 10.71
C THR A 163 -9.34 -1.61 10.60
N LEU A 164 -8.91 -2.75 10.05
CA LEU A 164 -7.49 -3.07 9.95
C LEU A 164 -6.79 -2.10 9.01
N SER A 165 -5.69 -1.50 9.47
CA SER A 165 -4.86 -0.62 8.64
C SER A 165 -4.11 -1.41 7.57
N LEU A 166 -3.85 -0.79 6.42
CA LEU A 166 -3.14 -1.42 5.30
C LEU A 166 -1.70 -1.78 5.69
N GLY A 167 -1.02 -0.91 6.44
CA GLY A 167 0.33 -1.17 6.96
C GLY A 167 0.41 -2.34 7.95
N SER A 168 -0.65 -2.61 8.71
CA SER A 168 -0.71 -3.79 9.59
C SER A 168 -0.71 -5.11 8.85
N VAL A 169 -1.28 -5.14 7.64
CA VAL A 169 -1.27 -6.34 6.79
C VAL A 169 0.16 -6.67 6.40
N GLN A 170 0.94 -5.68 5.94
CA GLN A 170 2.34 -5.90 5.57
C GLN A 170 3.19 -6.44 6.74
N ARG A 171 2.87 -6.04 7.97
CA ARG A 171 3.54 -6.51 9.20
C ARG A 171 3.24 -7.96 9.57
N LEU A 172 2.29 -8.63 8.91
CA LEU A 172 2.11 -10.08 9.05
C LEU A 172 3.36 -10.87 8.60
N SER A 173 4.16 -10.30 7.68
CA SER A 173 5.45 -10.88 7.26
C SER A 173 6.45 -11.05 8.41
N SER A 174 6.37 -10.19 9.44
CA SER A 174 7.30 -10.18 10.57
C SER A 174 7.05 -11.31 11.57
N PHE A 175 5.94 -12.05 11.45
CA PHE A 175 5.63 -13.17 12.33
C PHE A 175 6.42 -14.43 11.98
N PRO A 176 6.71 -15.32 12.96
CA PRO A 176 7.31 -16.63 12.69
C PRO A 176 6.46 -17.46 11.70
N GLU A 177 7.11 -18.24 10.83
CA GLU A 177 6.46 -18.93 9.70
C GLU A 177 5.12 -19.64 10.01
N PRO A 178 5.01 -20.50 11.05
CA PRO A 178 3.75 -21.21 11.28
C PRO A 178 2.61 -20.25 11.66
N ALA A 179 2.92 -19.20 12.42
CA ALA A 179 1.95 -18.17 12.79
C ALA A 179 1.63 -17.26 11.61
N ARG A 180 2.64 -16.88 10.81
CA ARG A 180 2.50 -16.06 9.61
C ARG A 180 1.51 -16.70 8.62
N GLU A 181 1.69 -17.98 8.29
CA GLU A 181 0.79 -18.68 7.37
C GLU A 181 -0.65 -18.73 7.90
N GLN A 182 -0.83 -18.99 9.20
CA GLN A 182 -2.16 -19.02 9.83
C GLN A 182 -2.82 -17.63 9.82
N LEU A 183 -2.08 -16.58 10.15
CA LEU A 183 -2.56 -15.20 10.16
C LEU A 183 -2.93 -14.73 8.74
N ILE A 184 -2.09 -15.02 7.75
CA ILE A 184 -2.38 -14.72 6.33
C ILE A 184 -3.64 -15.46 5.87
N ARG A 185 -3.77 -16.75 6.19
CA ARG A 185 -4.97 -17.53 5.87
C ARG A 185 -6.23 -16.92 6.47
N LEU A 186 -6.15 -16.52 7.73
CA LEU A 186 -7.28 -15.91 8.44
C LEU A 186 -7.61 -14.53 7.84
N ALA A 187 -6.60 -13.71 7.56
CA ALA A 187 -6.77 -12.40 6.93
C ALA A 187 -7.40 -12.52 5.54
N ILE A 188 -6.97 -13.45 4.69
CA ILE A 188 -7.56 -13.70 3.37
C ILE A 188 -9.01 -14.13 3.48
N ARG A 189 -9.32 -15.06 4.40
CA ARG A 189 -10.69 -15.55 4.59
C ARG A 189 -11.65 -14.44 5.05
N GLN A 190 -11.20 -13.52 5.90
CA GLN A 190 -12.03 -12.44 6.41
C GLN A 190 -12.09 -11.25 5.44
N SER A 191 -11.00 -10.93 4.76
CA SER A 191 -10.93 -9.81 3.82
C SER A 191 -11.71 -10.08 2.53
N SER A 192 -11.75 -11.32 2.04
CA SER A 192 -12.51 -11.66 0.83
C SER A 192 -14.00 -11.39 0.95
N THR A 193 -14.55 -11.41 2.17
CA THR A 193 -15.96 -11.15 2.46
C THR A 193 -16.21 -9.73 2.95
N LYS A 194 -15.34 -9.16 3.80
CA LYS A 194 -15.62 -7.89 4.49
C LYS A 194 -14.81 -6.69 4.00
N LYS A 195 -13.57 -6.89 3.51
CA LYS A 195 -12.66 -5.79 3.15
C LYS A 195 -11.71 -6.18 2.02
N ARG A 196 -12.24 -6.16 0.79
CA ARG A 196 -11.51 -6.62 -0.40
C ARG A 196 -10.31 -5.74 -0.79
N GLU A 197 -10.32 -4.47 -0.38
CA GLU A 197 -9.23 -3.52 -0.58
C GLU A 197 -7.88 -3.96 0.02
N LEU A 198 -7.89 -4.93 0.94
CA LEU A 198 -6.66 -5.52 1.48
C LEU A 198 -5.93 -6.45 0.48
N LEU A 199 -6.58 -6.81 -0.63
CA LEU A 199 -6.06 -7.80 -1.58
C LEU A 199 -4.64 -7.46 -2.09
N PRO A 200 -4.32 -6.25 -2.58
CA PRO A 200 -2.99 -5.94 -3.11
C PRO A 200 -1.89 -6.21 -2.07
N TYR A 201 -2.13 -5.79 -0.82
CA TYR A 201 -1.21 -5.97 0.29
C TYR A 201 -1.06 -7.44 0.70
N LEU A 202 -2.16 -8.20 0.68
CA LEU A 202 -2.12 -9.63 0.95
C LEU A 202 -1.36 -10.40 -0.13
N LEU A 203 -1.51 -10.02 -1.40
CA LEU A 203 -0.81 -10.66 -2.51
C LEU A 203 0.71 -10.57 -2.38
N GLU A 204 1.25 -9.45 -1.88
CA GLU A 204 2.69 -9.25 -1.65
C GLU A 204 3.27 -10.26 -0.65
N LEU A 205 2.46 -10.72 0.31
CA LEU A 205 2.87 -11.65 1.37
C LEU A 205 2.86 -13.12 0.95
N LEU A 206 2.26 -13.43 -0.20
CA LEU A 206 2.04 -14.82 -0.61
C LEU A 206 3.28 -15.42 -1.25
N ASP A 207 3.62 -16.61 -0.80
CA ASP A 207 4.64 -17.48 -1.37
C ASP A 207 4.00 -18.64 -2.15
N GLN A 208 4.83 -19.55 -2.66
CA GLN A 208 4.37 -20.70 -3.44
C GLN A 208 3.45 -21.66 -2.65
N ARG A 209 3.57 -21.71 -1.32
CA ARG A 209 2.77 -22.59 -0.47
C ARG A 209 1.41 -21.97 -0.15
N THR A 210 1.37 -20.66 -0.01
CA THR A 210 0.20 -19.90 0.44
C THR A 210 -0.60 -19.29 -0.71
N ILE A 211 -0.07 -19.24 -1.94
CA ILE A 211 -0.79 -18.63 -3.08
C ILE A 211 -2.16 -19.25 -3.35
N GLN A 212 -2.36 -20.53 -3.04
CA GLN A 212 -3.68 -21.19 -3.20
C GLN A 212 -4.75 -20.62 -2.25
N LEU A 213 -4.34 -19.90 -1.19
CA LEU A 213 -5.26 -19.33 -0.21
C LEU A 213 -6.12 -18.19 -0.80
N VAL A 214 -5.71 -17.54 -1.90
CA VAL A 214 -6.50 -16.44 -2.52
C VAL A 214 -7.66 -16.91 -3.39
N ALA A 215 -7.88 -18.23 -3.55
CA ALA A 215 -9.04 -18.76 -4.26
C ALA A 215 -10.41 -18.17 -3.86
N PRO A 216 -10.70 -17.84 -2.56
CA PRO A 216 -11.96 -17.20 -2.18
C PRO A 216 -12.19 -15.84 -2.84
N PHE A 217 -11.15 -15.10 -3.20
CA PHE A 217 -11.31 -13.82 -3.89
C PHE A 217 -11.87 -14.00 -5.30
N MET A 218 -11.59 -15.12 -5.98
CA MET A 218 -11.96 -15.35 -7.38
C MET A 218 -13.47 -15.37 -7.64
N LYS A 219 -14.29 -15.86 -6.70
CA LYS A 219 -15.73 -16.12 -6.93
C LYS A 219 -16.56 -14.86 -7.22
N GLU A 220 -16.20 -13.75 -6.59
CA GLU A 220 -16.93 -12.47 -6.66
C GLU A 220 -16.00 -11.31 -7.01
N ALA A 221 -14.80 -11.62 -7.51
CA ALA A 221 -13.82 -10.59 -7.85
C ALA A 221 -14.21 -9.82 -9.10
N SER A 222 -13.91 -8.52 -9.09
CA SER A 222 -13.83 -7.74 -10.32
C SER A 222 -12.71 -8.29 -11.22
N TRP A 223 -12.79 -8.06 -12.53
CA TRP A 223 -11.74 -8.54 -13.44
C TRP A 223 -10.37 -7.94 -13.08
N GLN A 224 -10.33 -6.71 -12.54
CA GLN A 224 -9.10 -6.06 -12.07
C GLN A 224 -8.46 -6.80 -10.90
N GLU A 225 -9.26 -7.23 -9.93
CA GLU A 225 -8.77 -8.05 -8.80
C GLU A 225 -8.23 -9.40 -9.30
N ARG A 226 -8.92 -10.04 -10.25
CA ARG A 226 -8.48 -11.32 -10.85
C ARG A 226 -7.19 -11.16 -11.66
N VAL A 227 -7.00 -10.02 -12.34
CA VAL A 227 -5.74 -9.64 -13.01
C VAL A 227 -4.61 -9.54 -11.97
N GLN A 228 -4.82 -8.88 -10.83
CA GLN A 228 -3.79 -8.81 -9.78
C GLN A 228 -3.43 -10.20 -9.23
N ILE A 229 -4.43 -11.06 -9.02
CA ILE A 229 -4.22 -12.45 -8.59
C ILE A 229 -3.44 -13.23 -9.65
N ALA A 230 -3.83 -13.13 -10.93
CA ALA A 230 -3.13 -13.75 -12.06
C ALA A 230 -1.66 -13.33 -12.11
N SER A 231 -1.39 -12.03 -12.05
CA SER A 231 -0.05 -11.46 -12.04
C SER A 231 0.78 -12.04 -10.89
N ARG A 232 0.22 -12.08 -9.67
CA ARG A 232 0.94 -12.62 -8.51
C ARG A 232 1.21 -14.12 -8.63
N VAL A 233 0.21 -14.91 -9.02
CA VAL A 233 0.36 -16.37 -9.21
C VAL A 233 1.44 -16.68 -10.23
N ALA A 234 1.46 -15.93 -11.34
CA ALA A 234 2.46 -16.06 -12.39
C ALA A 234 3.88 -15.74 -11.89
N ARG A 235 4.06 -14.63 -11.14
CA ARG A 235 5.36 -14.21 -10.58
C ARG A 235 5.94 -15.18 -9.55
N VAL A 236 5.08 -15.79 -8.73
CA VAL A 236 5.49 -16.80 -7.73
C VAL A 236 5.97 -18.08 -8.41
N GLY A 237 5.33 -18.46 -9.52
CA GLY A 237 5.64 -19.63 -10.31
C GLY A 237 4.71 -20.81 -10.07
N VAL A 238 4.55 -21.60 -11.12
CA VAL A 238 3.49 -22.58 -11.27
C VAL A 238 4.02 -24.01 -11.08
N THR A 239 3.64 -24.63 -9.97
CA THR A 239 4.07 -26.00 -9.62
C THR A 239 2.95 -27.05 -9.65
N THR A 240 1.69 -26.62 -9.82
CA THR A 240 0.51 -27.48 -9.89
C THR A 240 -0.42 -27.00 -11.02
N SER A 241 -1.12 -27.91 -11.68
CA SER A 241 -2.12 -27.62 -12.74
C SER A 241 -3.55 -27.71 -12.21
N ALA A 242 -3.78 -27.38 -10.93
CA ALA A 242 -5.06 -27.62 -10.26
C ALA A 242 -5.48 -26.41 -9.42
N GLY A 243 -6.77 -26.36 -9.08
CA GLY A 243 -7.35 -25.31 -8.24
C GLY A 243 -7.25 -23.94 -8.89
N LEU A 244 -6.71 -22.97 -8.15
CA LEU A 244 -6.64 -21.56 -8.54
C LEU A 244 -6.07 -21.34 -9.96
N ILE A 245 -5.08 -22.14 -10.35
CA ILE A 245 -4.45 -21.99 -11.66
C ILE A 245 -5.44 -22.36 -12.77
N MET A 246 -6.22 -23.43 -12.62
CA MET A 246 -7.24 -23.79 -13.61
C MET A 246 -8.37 -22.77 -13.64
N ASP A 247 -8.74 -22.21 -12.49
CA ASP A 247 -9.74 -21.14 -12.43
C ASP A 247 -9.28 -19.91 -13.21
N LEU A 248 -8.00 -19.53 -13.11
CA LEU A 248 -7.41 -18.43 -13.88
C LEU A 248 -7.35 -18.75 -15.39
N MET A 249 -7.04 -19.98 -15.77
CA MET A 249 -6.99 -20.41 -17.17
C MET A 249 -8.38 -20.51 -17.81
N ALA A 250 -9.39 -20.80 -17.00
CA ALA A 250 -10.79 -20.84 -17.39
C ALA A 250 -11.49 -19.48 -17.25
N ASP A 251 -10.79 -18.40 -16.86
CA ASP A 251 -11.40 -17.10 -16.65
C ASP A 251 -12.08 -16.61 -17.95
N PRO A 252 -13.30 -16.06 -17.88
CA PRO A 252 -13.95 -15.53 -19.08
C PRO A 252 -13.26 -14.28 -19.63
N ASP A 253 -12.56 -13.50 -18.79
CA ASP A 253 -11.85 -12.29 -19.22
C ASP A 253 -10.44 -12.64 -19.72
N TRP A 254 -10.19 -12.35 -21.00
CA TRP A 254 -8.89 -12.59 -21.64
C TRP A 254 -7.75 -11.79 -20.99
N ARG A 255 -8.04 -10.66 -20.33
CA ARG A 255 -7.02 -9.85 -19.65
C ARG A 255 -6.40 -10.60 -18.48
N VAL A 256 -7.17 -11.41 -17.76
CA VAL A 256 -6.68 -12.24 -16.64
C VAL A 256 -5.68 -13.28 -17.16
N LYS A 257 -6.02 -13.95 -18.27
CA LYS A 257 -5.13 -14.94 -18.90
C LYS A 257 -3.87 -14.32 -19.48
N GLN A 258 -3.99 -13.16 -20.13
CA GLN A 258 -2.85 -12.42 -20.67
C GLN A 258 -1.91 -12.00 -19.54
N GLU A 259 -2.43 -11.39 -18.48
CA GLU A 259 -1.63 -10.94 -17.34
C GLU A 259 -0.85 -12.10 -16.70
N PHE A 260 -1.50 -13.26 -16.58
CA PHE A 260 -0.86 -14.48 -16.10
C PHE A 260 0.32 -14.93 -16.99
N LEU A 261 0.17 -14.84 -18.32
CA LEU A 261 1.21 -15.25 -19.26
C LEU A 261 2.38 -14.26 -19.30
N GLU A 262 2.10 -12.95 -19.26
CA GLU A 262 3.13 -11.91 -19.33
C GLU A 262 4.05 -11.90 -18.11
N HIS A 263 3.54 -12.28 -16.94
CA HIS A 263 4.27 -12.31 -15.68
C HIS A 263 4.74 -13.70 -15.26
N LEU A 264 4.72 -14.67 -16.18
CA LEU A 264 5.02 -16.07 -15.88
C LEU A 264 6.49 -16.26 -15.48
N ASN A 265 6.74 -16.63 -14.23
CA ASN A 265 8.07 -16.96 -13.75
C ASN A 265 8.44 -18.40 -14.16
N VAL A 266 9.04 -18.53 -15.34
CA VAL A 266 9.42 -19.82 -15.92
C VAL A 266 10.43 -20.58 -15.04
N ALA A 267 11.38 -19.88 -14.44
CA ALA A 267 12.46 -20.47 -13.66
C ALA A 267 11.96 -21.19 -12.38
N SER A 268 10.95 -20.63 -11.70
CA SER A 268 10.37 -21.24 -10.49
C SER A 268 9.20 -22.19 -10.78
N SER A 269 8.84 -22.37 -12.05
CA SER A 269 7.72 -23.22 -12.49
C SER A 269 8.15 -24.63 -12.89
N LYS A 270 7.23 -25.60 -12.86
CA LYS A 270 7.47 -26.96 -13.36
C LYS A 270 7.14 -27.04 -14.84
N PHE A 271 8.11 -27.49 -15.64
CA PHE A 271 7.97 -27.57 -17.11
C PHE A 271 6.74 -28.34 -17.57
N THR A 272 6.47 -29.51 -16.99
CA THR A 272 5.33 -30.35 -17.40
C THR A 272 3.98 -29.67 -17.19
N ILE A 273 3.86 -28.88 -16.12
CA ILE A 273 2.66 -28.12 -15.78
C ILE A 273 2.48 -26.94 -16.75
N LEU A 274 3.56 -26.18 -17.00
CA LEU A 274 3.52 -25.08 -17.98
C LEU A 274 3.17 -25.59 -19.38
N LEU A 275 3.74 -26.72 -19.80
CA LEU A 275 3.46 -27.32 -21.10
C LEU A 275 1.99 -27.73 -21.25
N GLN A 276 1.34 -28.14 -20.16
CA GLN A 276 -0.10 -28.43 -20.15
C GLN A 276 -0.92 -27.15 -20.29
N ILE A 277 -0.61 -26.13 -19.46
CA ILE A 277 -1.30 -24.84 -19.47
C ILE A 277 -1.21 -24.16 -20.84
N LEU A 278 0.01 -24.03 -21.39
CA LEU A 278 0.25 -23.43 -22.70
C LEU A 278 -0.43 -24.22 -23.82
N GLY A 279 -0.55 -25.54 -23.68
CA GLY A 279 -1.31 -26.37 -24.61
C GLY A 279 -2.77 -25.98 -24.76
N TYR A 280 -3.39 -25.43 -23.70
CA TYR A 280 -4.76 -24.90 -23.76
C TYR A 280 -4.79 -23.45 -24.27
N LEU A 281 -3.88 -22.60 -23.80
CA LEU A 281 -3.91 -21.16 -24.08
C LEU A 281 -3.49 -20.80 -25.51
N VAL A 282 -2.67 -21.61 -26.19
CA VAL A 282 -2.32 -21.35 -27.59
C VAL A 282 -3.55 -21.53 -28.52
N SER A 283 -4.53 -22.31 -28.08
CA SER A 283 -5.83 -22.46 -28.76
C SER A 283 -6.92 -21.53 -28.22
N ASP A 284 -6.58 -20.54 -27.37
CA ASP A 284 -7.56 -19.61 -26.81
C ASP A 284 -8.25 -18.81 -27.94
N SER A 285 -9.52 -18.44 -27.75
CA SER A 285 -10.29 -17.70 -28.76
C SER A 285 -9.78 -16.27 -28.96
N HIS A 286 -9.16 -15.66 -27.94
CA HIS A 286 -8.69 -14.29 -27.99
C HIS A 286 -7.26 -14.17 -28.53
N ALA A 287 -7.07 -13.33 -29.54
CA ALA A 287 -5.78 -13.20 -30.24
C ALA A 287 -4.62 -12.78 -29.33
N ARG A 288 -4.86 -11.87 -28.37
CA ARG A 288 -3.82 -11.41 -27.42
C ARG A 288 -3.34 -12.51 -26.49
N VAL A 289 -4.24 -13.40 -26.05
CA VAL A 289 -3.87 -14.54 -25.19
C VAL A 289 -3.02 -15.53 -25.99
N ARG A 290 -3.39 -15.81 -27.25
CA ARG A 290 -2.57 -16.65 -28.14
C ARG A 290 -1.18 -16.07 -28.36
N ALA A 291 -1.07 -14.77 -28.63
CA ALA A 291 0.21 -14.09 -28.82
C ALA A 291 1.09 -14.16 -27.55
N ALA A 292 0.50 -13.91 -26.37
CA ALA A 292 1.21 -14.05 -25.10
C ALA A 292 1.62 -15.51 -24.82
N ALA A 293 0.80 -16.50 -25.21
CA ALA A 293 1.12 -17.91 -25.04
C ALA A 293 2.24 -18.37 -25.98
N ASP A 294 2.21 -17.90 -27.23
CA ASP A 294 3.25 -18.10 -28.24
C ASP A 294 4.59 -17.52 -27.76
N ARG A 295 4.58 -16.31 -27.17
CA ARG A 295 5.74 -15.69 -26.53
C ARG A 295 6.25 -16.51 -25.33
N ALA A 296 5.35 -16.95 -24.44
CA ALA A 296 5.71 -17.76 -23.28
C ALA A 296 6.33 -19.12 -23.68
N LEU A 297 5.92 -19.72 -24.81
CA LEU A 297 6.54 -20.93 -25.37
C LEU A 297 7.99 -20.68 -25.82
N LEU A 298 8.29 -19.51 -26.39
CA LEU A 298 9.66 -19.13 -26.76
C LEU A 298 10.54 -18.95 -25.51
N ILE A 299 10.04 -18.24 -24.48
CA ILE A 299 10.74 -18.07 -23.19
C ILE A 299 11.02 -19.43 -22.54
N LEU A 300 10.09 -20.38 -22.65
CA LEU A 300 10.26 -21.74 -22.13
C LEU A 300 11.38 -22.52 -22.85
N GLY A 301 11.77 -22.10 -24.06
CA GLY A 301 12.92 -22.64 -24.79
C GLY A 301 14.24 -21.93 -24.48
N THR A 302 14.22 -20.76 -23.83
CA THR A 302 15.42 -20.00 -23.45
C THR A 302 15.76 -20.12 -21.97
N THR A 303 14.75 -20.32 -21.11
CA THR A 303 14.91 -20.35 -19.65
C THR A 303 14.55 -21.72 -19.09
N ALA A 304 15.50 -22.34 -18.38
CA ALA A 304 15.27 -23.63 -17.75
C ALA A 304 14.26 -23.53 -16.58
N CYS A 305 13.19 -24.31 -16.64
CA CYS A 305 12.28 -24.53 -15.51
C CYS A 305 12.93 -25.24 -14.31
N ALA A 306 12.28 -25.12 -13.16
CA ALA A 306 12.62 -25.88 -11.97
C ALA A 306 12.63 -27.39 -12.27
N GLN A 307 13.76 -28.03 -11.94
CA GLN A 307 13.96 -29.49 -12.06
C GLN A 307 13.91 -30.01 -13.51
N SER A 308 14.24 -29.19 -14.51
CA SER A 308 14.27 -29.65 -15.90
C SER A 308 15.41 -29.00 -16.67
N ASP A 309 16.01 -29.81 -17.55
CA ASP A 309 17.08 -29.40 -18.44
C ASP A 309 16.55 -28.70 -19.71
N ILE A 310 17.28 -27.71 -20.20
CA ILE A 310 16.87 -26.87 -21.33
C ILE A 310 16.82 -27.62 -22.66
N GLU A 311 17.73 -28.57 -22.91
CA GLU A 311 17.74 -29.36 -24.14
C GLU A 311 16.53 -30.28 -24.19
N THR A 312 16.20 -30.89 -23.04
CA THR A 312 15.01 -31.73 -22.89
C THR A 312 13.72 -30.92 -23.09
N GLN A 313 13.68 -29.68 -22.58
CA GLN A 313 12.56 -28.75 -22.79
C GLN A 313 12.39 -28.42 -24.26
N ARG A 314 13.46 -27.93 -24.91
CA ARG A 314 13.49 -27.61 -26.34
C ARG A 314 13.03 -28.78 -27.19
N LYS A 315 13.53 -30.00 -26.93
CA LYS A 315 13.10 -31.21 -27.65
C LYS A 315 11.61 -31.49 -27.51
N ARG A 316 11.05 -31.35 -26.30
CA ARG A 316 9.61 -31.56 -26.04
C ARG A 316 8.75 -30.44 -26.63
N LEU A 317 9.21 -29.20 -26.59
CA LEU A 317 8.57 -28.04 -27.20
C LEU A 317 8.52 -28.18 -28.72
N MET A 318 9.65 -28.50 -29.37
CA MET A 318 9.69 -28.75 -30.80
C MET A 318 8.78 -29.90 -31.21
N ARG A 319 8.74 -30.98 -30.43
CA ARG A 319 7.85 -32.11 -30.74
C ARG A 319 6.36 -31.72 -30.74
N ARG A 320 5.93 -30.84 -29.83
CA ARG A 320 4.50 -30.53 -29.64
C ARG A 320 4.05 -29.26 -30.37
N PHE A 321 4.90 -28.25 -30.47
CA PHE A 321 4.54 -26.88 -30.84
C PHE A 321 5.38 -26.30 -31.98
N ARG A 322 6.14 -27.11 -32.75
CA ARG A 322 7.02 -26.60 -33.83
C ARG A 322 6.36 -25.57 -34.75
N LYS A 323 5.15 -25.86 -35.27
CA LYS A 323 4.45 -24.95 -36.20
C LYS A 323 4.13 -23.59 -35.55
N GLN A 324 3.78 -23.59 -34.27
CA GLN A 324 3.44 -22.37 -33.52
C GLN A 324 4.70 -21.58 -33.19
N LEU A 325 5.76 -22.25 -32.74
CA LEU A 325 7.07 -21.63 -32.48
C LEU A 325 7.64 -20.94 -33.73
N LEU A 326 7.58 -21.59 -34.89
CA LEU A 326 8.05 -21.02 -36.16
C LEU A 326 7.22 -19.80 -36.61
N ARG A 327 5.92 -19.76 -36.28
CA ARG A 327 5.06 -18.60 -36.54
C ARG A 327 5.31 -17.46 -35.54
N ALA A 328 5.59 -17.81 -34.28
CA ALA A 328 5.75 -16.87 -33.18
C ALA A 328 7.11 -16.16 -33.19
N ALA A 329 8.16 -16.86 -33.61
CA ALA A 329 9.53 -16.35 -33.57
C ALA A 329 9.74 -15.03 -34.34
N PRO A 330 9.26 -14.85 -35.59
CA PRO A 330 9.40 -13.56 -36.27
C PRO A 330 8.61 -12.41 -35.62
N GLN A 331 7.61 -12.71 -34.79
CA GLN A 331 6.83 -11.70 -34.06
C GLN A 331 7.48 -11.30 -32.72
N ASN A 332 8.50 -12.04 -32.26
CA ASN A 332 9.18 -11.85 -30.98
C ASN A 332 10.69 -11.84 -31.21
N GLY A 333 11.17 -10.91 -32.05
CA GLY A 333 12.59 -10.77 -32.39
C GLY A 333 13.50 -10.43 -31.20
N ASP A 334 12.91 -10.05 -30.06
CA ASP A 334 13.64 -9.80 -28.81
C ASP A 334 14.02 -11.08 -28.04
N LEU A 335 13.52 -12.25 -28.44
CA LEU A 335 13.81 -13.55 -27.81
C LEU A 335 14.70 -14.42 -28.70
N ASP A 336 15.68 -15.10 -28.10
CA ASP A 336 16.56 -16.04 -28.82
C ASP A 336 15.76 -17.24 -29.37
N SER A 337 15.62 -17.28 -30.69
CA SER A 337 14.96 -18.34 -31.44
C SER A 337 15.92 -19.23 -32.24
N SER A 338 17.24 -19.07 -32.06
CA SER A 338 18.26 -19.84 -32.80
C SER A 338 18.13 -21.35 -32.60
N TRP A 339 17.67 -21.77 -31.42
CA TRP A 339 17.43 -23.17 -31.06
C TRP A 339 16.30 -23.85 -31.86
N LEU A 340 15.51 -23.09 -32.63
CA LEU A 340 14.51 -23.65 -33.55
C LEU A 340 15.15 -24.23 -34.82
N GLY A 341 16.42 -23.91 -35.10
CA GLY A 341 17.15 -24.34 -36.28
C GLY A 341 16.66 -23.68 -37.57
N VAL A 342 16.11 -22.47 -37.46
CA VAL A 342 15.71 -21.62 -38.58
C VAL A 342 16.42 -20.30 -38.41
N GLU A 343 17.24 -19.94 -39.40
CA GLU A 343 17.79 -18.60 -39.52
C GLU A 343 16.60 -17.68 -39.80
N ILE A 344 16.18 -16.93 -38.78
CA ILE A 344 15.22 -15.85 -38.97
C ILE A 344 16.06 -14.73 -39.57
N PRO A 345 15.77 -14.29 -40.80
CA PRO A 345 16.47 -13.14 -41.34
C PRO A 345 16.25 -12.00 -40.34
N ASP A 346 17.35 -11.40 -39.88
CA ASP A 346 17.32 -10.15 -39.13
C ASP A 346 16.76 -9.09 -40.07
N THR A 347 15.44 -9.08 -40.24
CA THR A 347 14.73 -7.93 -40.79
C THR A 347 14.84 -6.88 -39.73
N ASP A 348 15.87 -6.04 -39.83
CA ASP A 348 15.97 -4.79 -39.09
C ASP A 348 14.65 -4.03 -39.28
N VAL A 349 13.77 -4.10 -38.29
CA VAL A 349 12.44 -3.45 -38.31
C VAL A 349 12.58 -1.94 -38.14
N PHE A 350 13.79 -1.45 -37.88
CA PHE A 350 14.10 -0.06 -38.16
C PHE A 350 14.38 0.05 -39.66
N PRO A 351 13.51 0.70 -40.46
CA PRO A 351 13.98 1.24 -41.73
C PRO A 351 15.20 2.07 -41.37
N VAL A 352 16.39 1.54 -41.70
CA VAL A 352 17.60 2.34 -41.72
C VAL A 352 17.33 3.31 -42.85
N PHE A 353 16.80 4.47 -42.49
CA PHE A 353 16.75 5.60 -43.41
C PHE A 353 18.17 5.77 -43.89
N THR A 354 18.37 5.59 -45.19
CA THR A 354 19.65 5.91 -45.79
C THR A 354 19.98 7.37 -45.47
N GLU A 355 21.25 7.75 -45.37
CA GLU A 355 21.62 9.17 -45.15
C GLU A 355 20.95 10.09 -46.19
N GLU A 356 20.62 9.57 -47.37
CA GLU A 356 19.84 10.24 -48.42
C GLU A 356 18.36 10.43 -48.03
N GLU A 357 17.71 9.45 -47.42
CA GLU A 357 16.32 9.55 -46.91
C GLU A 357 16.24 10.38 -45.62
N GLU A 358 17.25 10.35 -44.74
CA GLU A 358 17.36 11.30 -43.62
C GLU A 358 17.55 12.73 -44.14
N MET A 359 18.39 12.94 -45.16
CA MET A 359 18.52 14.25 -45.82
C MET A 359 17.25 14.68 -46.55
N GLU A 360 16.44 13.77 -47.09
CA GLU A 360 15.15 14.10 -47.71
C GLU A 360 14.08 14.44 -46.67
N MET A 361 14.02 13.71 -45.55
CA MET A 361 13.15 14.06 -44.43
C MET A 361 13.55 15.40 -43.79
N GLU A 362 14.84 15.68 -43.63
CA GLU A 362 15.31 16.99 -43.17
C GLU A 362 14.98 18.11 -44.18
N ARG A 363 14.96 17.82 -45.48
CA ARG A 363 14.53 18.80 -46.51
C ARG A 363 13.02 19.03 -46.49
N GLU A 364 12.22 18.01 -46.18
CA GLU A 364 10.76 18.15 -46.05
C GLU A 364 10.37 18.85 -44.74
N ASP A 365 11.10 18.63 -43.64
CA ASP A 365 10.88 19.32 -42.36
C ASP A 365 11.26 20.81 -42.41
N VAL A 366 12.19 21.22 -43.28
CA VAL A 366 12.47 22.65 -43.54
C VAL A 366 11.36 23.32 -44.36
N ALA A 367 10.57 22.56 -45.11
CA ALA A 367 9.40 23.07 -45.84
C ALA A 367 8.13 23.14 -44.96
N GLN A 368 8.03 22.33 -43.89
CA GLN A 368 6.99 22.44 -42.86
C GLN A 368 7.40 23.44 -41.77
N ARG A 369 7.66 24.67 -42.20
CA ARG A 369 7.80 25.83 -41.32
C ARG A 369 6.50 25.96 -40.52
N GLY A 370 6.61 25.74 -39.21
CA GLY A 370 5.50 25.59 -38.28
C GLY A 370 4.34 26.56 -38.52
N VAL A 371 3.13 25.99 -38.59
CA VAL A 371 1.89 26.75 -38.48
C VAL A 371 1.84 27.30 -37.06
N SER A 372 2.11 28.60 -36.91
CA SER A 372 1.96 29.29 -35.63
C SER A 372 0.49 29.21 -35.21
N LEU A 373 0.22 28.88 -33.95
CA LEU A 373 -1.14 28.84 -33.38
C LEU A 373 -1.88 30.20 -33.43
N GLU A 374 -1.19 31.26 -33.83
CA GLU A 374 -1.72 32.61 -34.03
C GLU A 374 -2.49 32.76 -35.36
N ASP A 375 -2.23 31.91 -36.36
CA ASP A 375 -2.91 31.96 -37.66
C ASP A 375 -4.31 31.31 -37.67
N LEU A 376 -4.72 30.67 -36.57
CA LEU A 376 -6.07 30.12 -36.40
C LEU A 376 -7.10 31.15 -35.89
N ARG A 377 -6.73 32.43 -35.76
CA ARG A 377 -7.67 33.53 -35.46
C ARG A 377 -7.99 34.36 -36.69
N GLY A 378 -8.66 33.73 -37.66
CA GLY A 378 -9.37 34.42 -38.74
C GLY A 378 -10.71 35.02 -38.29
N PRO A 379 -11.21 36.05 -39.00
CA PRO A 379 -12.26 36.96 -38.51
C PRO A 379 -13.66 36.35 -38.57
N LYS A 380 -14.47 36.67 -37.55
CA LYS A 380 -15.91 36.40 -37.53
C LYS A 380 -16.60 37.22 -38.62
N THR A 381 -17.10 36.56 -39.65
CA THR A 381 -18.22 37.04 -40.46
C THR A 381 -19.25 35.93 -40.64
N PRO A 382 -20.55 36.27 -40.61
CA PRO A 382 -21.64 35.32 -40.48
C PRO A 382 -22.03 34.80 -41.86
N LEU A 383 -22.25 33.49 -41.98
CA LEU A 383 -22.87 32.92 -43.17
C LEU A 383 -23.90 31.86 -42.81
N GLU A 384 -25.00 32.03 -43.52
CA GLU A 384 -26.27 31.36 -43.42
C GLU A 384 -26.20 29.85 -43.67
N SER A 385 -27.20 29.21 -43.09
CA SER A 385 -27.58 27.82 -43.20
C SER A 385 -27.87 27.36 -44.64
N VAL A 386 -27.32 26.22 -45.03
CA VAL A 386 -28.04 25.22 -45.85
C VAL A 386 -27.79 23.82 -45.26
N ALA A 387 -28.87 23.06 -45.19
CA ALA A 387 -29.07 21.87 -44.39
C ALA A 387 -28.49 20.57 -44.98
N SER A 388 -28.13 19.65 -44.08
CA SER A 388 -28.37 18.21 -44.24
C SER A 388 -28.57 17.57 -42.85
N SER A 389 -29.71 17.95 -42.24
CA SER A 389 -30.17 17.53 -40.91
C SER A 389 -31.09 16.30 -40.95
N SER A 390 -30.63 15.16 -41.45
CA SER A 390 -31.49 13.95 -41.49
C SER A 390 -30.90 12.69 -40.86
N ALA A 391 -29.67 12.69 -40.32
CA ALA A 391 -29.09 11.50 -39.69
C ALA A 391 -29.04 11.57 -38.15
N GLN A 392 -29.05 12.77 -37.55
CA GLN A 392 -28.91 12.93 -36.10
C GLN A 392 -30.23 12.91 -35.33
N LEU A 393 -31.36 13.17 -35.99
CA LEU A 393 -32.68 13.13 -35.33
C LEU A 393 -33.25 11.69 -35.23
N ASP A 394 -32.87 10.78 -36.13
CA ASP A 394 -33.31 9.38 -36.08
C ASP A 394 -32.62 8.59 -34.96
N ILE A 395 -31.38 8.94 -34.61
CA ILE A 395 -30.65 8.29 -33.51
C ILE A 395 -31.24 8.68 -32.14
N ILE A 396 -31.69 9.94 -32.00
CA ILE A 396 -32.29 10.44 -30.76
C ILE A 396 -33.75 9.93 -30.62
N ALA A 397 -34.47 9.74 -31.73
CA ALA A 397 -35.79 9.10 -31.73
C ALA A 397 -35.72 7.60 -31.39
N ALA A 398 -34.70 6.88 -31.85
CA ALA A 398 -34.49 5.46 -31.55
C ALA A 398 -34.13 5.20 -30.07
N LEU A 399 -33.37 6.09 -29.44
CA LEU A 399 -32.99 5.98 -28.01
C LEU A 399 -34.13 6.29 -27.04
N ARG A 400 -35.14 7.06 -27.45
CA ARG A 400 -36.33 7.34 -26.62
C ARG A 400 -37.44 6.30 -26.73
N LYS A 401 -37.42 5.44 -27.77
CA LYS A 401 -38.48 4.44 -28.00
C LYS A 401 -38.23 3.08 -27.31
N LYS A 402 -37.05 2.86 -26.70
CA LYS A 402 -36.70 1.59 -26.04
C LYS A 402 -36.80 1.62 -24.50
N ARG A 403 -37.47 2.63 -23.92
CA ARG A 403 -37.67 2.77 -22.46
C ARG A 403 -39.13 2.72 -22.01
N ARG A 404 -40.05 2.31 -22.90
CA ARG A 404 -41.46 2.00 -22.60
C ARG A 404 -41.74 0.62 -23.18
N ASP A 405 -41.50 -0.41 -22.39
CA ASP A 405 -42.13 -1.74 -22.48
C ASP A 405 -41.62 -2.60 -21.32
N VAL A 406 -41.88 -2.14 -20.10
CA VAL A 406 -42.07 -3.02 -18.92
C VAL A 406 -43.07 -2.32 -18.01
N SER A 407 -44.35 -2.53 -18.28
CA SER A 407 -45.43 -2.27 -17.35
C SER A 407 -46.40 -3.44 -17.45
N GLY A 408 -46.27 -4.37 -16.52
CA GLY A 408 -47.31 -5.33 -16.13
C GLY A 408 -47.70 -5.04 -14.67
N PRO A 409 -48.96 -5.33 -14.27
CA PRO A 409 -49.63 -4.63 -13.18
C PRO A 409 -49.58 -5.36 -11.84
N ASP A 410 -49.89 -4.58 -10.81
CA ASP A 410 -50.33 -4.96 -9.45
C ASP A 410 -49.36 -5.77 -8.58
N ASP A 411 -48.66 -5.06 -7.68
CA ASP A 411 -48.56 -5.56 -6.30
C ASP A 411 -48.43 -4.42 -5.30
N ASP A 412 -49.16 -4.58 -4.21
CA ASP A 412 -49.45 -3.62 -3.16
C ASP A 412 -48.23 -3.33 -2.27
N GLY A 413 -48.18 -2.10 -1.75
CA GLY A 413 -47.70 -1.83 -0.39
C GLY A 413 -46.20 -1.90 -0.10
N SER A 414 -45.56 -0.72 -0.05
CA SER A 414 -44.74 -0.23 1.07
C SER A 414 -43.67 0.74 0.58
N ALA A 415 -44.00 2.04 0.63
CA ALA A 415 -43.03 3.11 0.47
C ALA A 415 -42.22 3.24 1.77
N VAL A 416 -40.92 2.91 1.72
CA VAL A 416 -39.95 3.32 2.74
C VAL A 416 -39.33 4.64 2.27
N PRO A 417 -39.52 5.76 3.00
CA PRO A 417 -38.88 7.03 2.65
C PRO A 417 -37.40 6.98 3.02
N SER A 418 -36.53 7.24 2.05
CA SER A 418 -35.11 7.51 2.27
C SER A 418 -34.95 8.90 2.89
N GLY A 419 -35.33 9.02 4.17
CA GLY A 419 -35.00 10.17 5.00
C GLY A 419 -33.50 10.12 5.31
N SER A 420 -32.71 10.96 4.66
CA SER A 420 -31.48 11.43 5.30
C SER A 420 -31.93 12.30 6.46
N GLU A 421 -31.88 11.76 7.68
CA GLU A 421 -32.08 12.54 8.88
C GLU A 421 -31.04 13.65 8.90
N SER A 422 -31.45 14.85 8.47
CA SER A 422 -30.74 16.07 8.72
C SER A 422 -30.74 16.27 10.23
N VAL A 423 -29.66 15.88 10.89
CA VAL A 423 -29.40 16.28 12.27
C VAL A 423 -29.56 17.79 12.34
N PRO A 424 -30.35 18.34 13.27
CA PRO A 424 -30.55 19.77 13.38
C PRO A 424 -29.20 20.47 13.50
N GLU A 425 -28.88 21.35 12.54
CA GLU A 425 -27.56 21.98 12.38
C GLU A 425 -27.10 22.81 13.59
N ALA A 426 -28.01 23.07 14.53
CA ALA A 426 -27.73 23.85 15.73
C ALA A 426 -26.71 23.19 16.67
N ASP A 427 -26.62 21.86 16.71
CA ASP A 427 -25.84 21.14 17.74
C ASP A 427 -24.46 20.64 17.27
N MET A 428 -24.09 20.82 16.00
CA MET A 428 -22.77 20.36 15.53
C MET A 428 -21.65 21.26 16.08
N ALA A 429 -20.54 20.65 16.50
CA ALA A 429 -19.33 21.35 16.89
C ALA A 429 -18.80 22.24 15.74
N VAL A 430 -18.22 23.38 16.08
CA VAL A 430 -17.70 24.34 15.07
C VAL A 430 -16.65 23.68 14.17
N SER A 431 -15.79 22.82 14.73
CA SER A 431 -14.81 22.02 13.98
C SER A 431 -15.43 21.19 12.87
N ASP A 432 -16.54 20.51 13.17
CA ASP A 432 -17.22 19.62 12.21
C ASP A 432 -17.90 20.43 11.11
N ARG A 433 -18.46 21.60 11.45
CA ARG A 433 -18.98 22.55 10.46
C ARG A 433 -17.88 23.02 9.52
N VAL A 434 -16.70 23.40 10.04
CA VAL A 434 -15.56 23.83 9.23
C VAL A 434 -15.09 22.71 8.30
N VAL A 435 -14.93 21.48 8.79
CA VAL A 435 -14.50 20.34 7.96
C VAL A 435 -15.54 19.98 6.90
N ARG A 436 -16.84 20.03 7.24
CA ARG A 436 -17.94 19.80 6.28
C ARG A 436 -17.92 20.82 5.15
N VAL A 437 -17.87 22.12 5.48
CA VAL A 437 -17.82 23.19 4.47
C VAL A 437 -16.53 23.10 3.65
N LEU A 438 -15.40 22.79 4.29
CA LEU A 438 -14.13 22.60 3.60
C LEU A 438 -14.21 21.46 2.58
N LYS A 439 -14.79 20.31 2.95
CA LYS A 439 -15.03 19.16 2.05
C LYS A 439 -15.98 19.50 0.90
N GLU A 440 -17.00 20.32 1.15
CA GLU A 440 -17.92 20.75 0.10
C GLU A 440 -17.26 21.69 -0.91
N VAL A 441 -16.46 22.66 -0.42
CA VAL A 441 -15.75 23.60 -1.30
C VAL A 441 -14.60 22.91 -2.03
N SER A 442 -13.92 21.95 -1.38
CA SER A 442 -12.79 21.21 -1.97
C SER A 442 -13.19 20.22 -3.06
N LYS A 443 -14.47 19.88 -3.22
CA LYS A 443 -14.94 19.12 -4.41
C LYS A 443 -14.55 19.78 -5.75
N LYS A 444 -14.21 21.07 -5.74
CA LYS A 444 -13.71 21.82 -6.91
C LYS A 444 -12.17 21.93 -7.00
N GLY A 445 -11.42 21.45 -6.00
CA GLY A 445 -9.94 21.51 -5.96
C GLY A 445 -9.35 21.22 -4.58
N ARG A 446 -8.10 20.76 -4.52
CA ARG A 446 -7.41 20.38 -3.26
C ARG A 446 -7.09 21.55 -2.32
N THR A 447 -7.11 22.77 -2.83
CA THR A 447 -6.81 24.00 -2.07
C THR A 447 -7.98 24.98 -2.17
N VAL A 448 -8.36 25.58 -1.04
CA VAL A 448 -9.48 26.51 -0.91
C VAL A 448 -8.95 27.84 -0.36
N LYS A 449 -9.34 28.97 -0.97
CA LYS A 449 -8.98 30.30 -0.44
C LYS A 449 -9.64 30.53 0.93
N ILE A 450 -8.89 31.05 1.89
CA ILE A 450 -9.38 31.30 3.26
C ILE A 450 -10.57 32.24 3.25
N SER A 451 -10.56 33.26 2.39
CA SER A 451 -11.66 34.21 2.24
C SER A 451 -12.99 33.54 1.89
N VAL A 452 -13.00 32.56 0.98
CA VAL A 452 -14.21 31.85 0.53
C VAL A 452 -14.75 30.95 1.66
N LEU A 453 -13.85 30.29 2.39
CA LEU A 453 -14.23 29.44 3.52
C LEU A 453 -14.82 30.27 4.67
N ARG A 454 -14.19 31.42 4.95
CA ARG A 454 -14.61 32.36 6.00
C ARG A 454 -15.99 32.96 5.70
N GLU A 455 -16.23 33.43 4.48
CA GLU A 455 -17.52 33.99 4.06
C GLU A 455 -18.65 32.96 4.21
N ARG A 456 -18.40 31.71 3.82
CA ARG A 456 -19.40 30.64 3.89
C ARG A 456 -19.73 30.23 5.33
N LEU A 457 -18.73 30.18 6.21
CA LEU A 457 -18.93 29.84 7.62
C LEU A 457 -19.57 30.98 8.43
N LEU A 458 -19.33 32.23 8.05
CA LEU A 458 -20.05 33.38 8.60
C LEU A 458 -21.55 33.31 8.27
N ASN A 459 -21.89 32.90 7.05
CA ASN A 459 -23.29 32.68 6.64
C ASN A 459 -23.94 31.52 7.43
N ASP A 460 -23.16 30.53 7.86
CA ASP A 460 -23.60 29.41 8.71
C ASP A 460 -23.58 29.75 10.22
N GLY A 461 -23.33 31.02 10.58
CA GLY A 461 -23.40 31.52 11.96
C GLY A 461 -22.15 31.26 12.81
N VAL A 462 -21.01 30.92 12.20
CA VAL A 462 -19.72 30.76 12.91
C VAL A 462 -19.03 32.12 13.03
N SER A 463 -18.64 32.51 14.25
CA SER A 463 -17.92 33.77 14.48
C SER A 463 -16.50 33.76 13.88
N GLU A 464 -15.96 34.93 13.52
CA GLU A 464 -14.59 35.02 12.99
C GLU A 464 -13.53 34.49 13.97
N SER A 465 -13.72 34.73 15.27
CA SER A 465 -12.82 34.23 16.31
C SER A 465 -12.85 32.71 16.41
N ASP A 466 -14.03 32.09 16.30
CA ASP A 466 -14.17 30.63 16.37
C ASP A 466 -13.57 29.98 15.12
N PHE A 467 -13.72 30.61 13.95
CA PHE A 467 -13.09 30.18 12.71
C PHE A 467 -11.56 30.15 12.85
N ASP A 468 -10.95 31.26 13.26
CA ASP A 468 -9.49 31.36 13.36
C ASP A 468 -8.90 30.40 14.42
N LEU A 469 -9.62 30.19 15.53
CA LEU A 469 -9.24 29.25 16.57
C LEU A 469 -9.34 27.79 16.07
N THR A 470 -10.43 27.47 15.37
CA THR A 470 -10.65 26.15 14.79
C THR A 470 -9.62 25.82 13.71
N ILE A 471 -9.29 26.76 12.82
CA ILE A 471 -8.26 26.54 11.80
C ILE A 471 -6.89 26.29 12.44
N ARG A 472 -6.49 27.05 13.47
CA ARG A 472 -5.23 26.80 14.20
C ARG A 472 -5.22 25.43 14.87
N GLN A 473 -6.37 24.98 15.37
CA GLN A 473 -6.50 23.65 15.96
C GLN A 473 -6.37 22.55 14.89
N LEU A 474 -7.06 22.68 13.76
CA LEU A 474 -6.95 21.74 12.64
C LEU A 474 -5.55 21.71 12.01
N GLU A 475 -4.84 22.84 12.01
CA GLU A 475 -3.41 22.93 11.62
C GLU A 475 -2.52 22.19 12.62
N ARG A 476 -2.76 22.36 13.93
CA ARG A 476 -2.03 21.66 14.99
C ARG A 476 -2.26 20.15 14.94
N ASP A 477 -3.46 19.73 14.57
CA ASP A 477 -3.86 18.33 14.45
C ASP A 477 -3.41 17.70 13.10
N GLY A 478 -2.87 18.51 12.18
CA GLY A 478 -2.36 18.05 10.90
C GLY A 478 -3.44 17.66 9.88
N ILE A 479 -4.70 18.03 10.14
CA ILE A 479 -5.84 17.80 9.25
C ILE A 479 -5.80 18.81 8.09
N VAL A 480 -5.34 20.02 8.39
CA VAL A 480 -5.33 21.17 7.48
C VAL A 480 -3.93 21.75 7.42
N TYR A 481 -3.47 22.19 6.24
CA TYR A 481 -2.25 22.97 6.09
C TYR A 481 -2.52 24.32 5.42
N ARG A 482 -1.86 25.36 5.90
CA ARG A 482 -1.91 26.71 5.32
C ARG A 482 -0.75 26.88 4.34
N SER A 483 -1.07 27.18 3.09
CA SER A 483 -0.09 27.60 2.09
C SER A 483 0.24 29.09 2.26
N SER A 484 1.40 29.53 1.78
CA SER A 484 1.86 30.93 1.84
C SER A 484 0.97 31.91 1.06
N GLU A 485 0.03 31.42 0.25
CA GLU A 485 -0.83 32.21 -0.64
C GLU A 485 -2.30 32.27 -0.17
N ASP A 486 -2.55 32.40 1.15
CA ASP A 486 -3.91 32.53 1.71
C ASP A 486 -4.88 31.40 1.30
N THR A 487 -4.31 30.21 1.07
CA THR A 487 -5.05 29.01 0.72
C THR A 487 -4.84 27.95 1.80
N ILE A 488 -5.92 27.24 2.07
CA ILE A 488 -5.98 26.11 2.99
C ILE A 488 -6.14 24.84 2.15
N GLY A 489 -5.24 23.88 2.36
CA GLY A 489 -5.37 22.54 1.83
C GLY A 489 -5.85 21.57 2.91
N TYR A 490 -6.80 20.71 2.54
CA TYR A 490 -7.22 19.59 3.37
C TYR A 490 -6.30 18.41 3.05
N VAL A 491 -5.70 17.79 4.06
CA VAL A 491 -5.04 16.50 3.88
C VAL A 491 -6.15 15.46 3.87
N ASP A 492 -6.36 14.80 2.72
CA ASP A 492 -7.21 13.61 2.65
C ASP A 492 -6.59 12.53 3.54
N LEU A 493 -6.92 12.59 4.82
CA LEU A 493 -6.96 11.44 5.69
C LEU A 493 -8.21 10.68 5.23
N ASP A 494 -8.05 9.80 4.24
CA ASP A 494 -9.01 8.72 4.01
C ASP A 494 -9.07 7.90 5.30
N LEU A 495 -9.97 8.31 6.20
CA LEU A 495 -10.27 7.73 7.51
C LEU A 495 -11.31 6.63 7.39
#